data_AF-A0A2M7GJN4-F1
#
_entry.id   AF-A0A2M7GJN4-F1
#
_cell.length_a   1.000
_cell.length_b   1.000
_cell.length_c   1.000
_cell.angle_alpha   90.00
_cell.angle_beta   90.00
_cell.angle_gamma   90.00
#
_symmetry.space_group_name_H-M   'P 1'
#
loop_
_entity.id
_entity.type
_entity.pdbx_description
1 polymer ?
#
loop_
_entity_poly.entity_id
_entity_poly.type
_entity_poly.pdbx_seq_one_letter_code
_entity_poly.pdbx_strand_id
1 'polypeptide(L)'
;MSARIAVSLIGQRRYWPMLVAQSLGAFNDNFFRYALVTIVTFQSVSLFGLNSELLVPIAASAFTLPIFLFSAIAGRIADKFDRSKMMRFAK
;
A
#
# COMPACT_ATOMS: atom_id res chain seq x y z
N MET A 1 -7.50 -14.23 -15.59
CA MET A 1 -7.49 -15.27 -14.54
C MET A 1 -8.88 -15.29 -13.90
N SER A 2 -9.60 -16.41 -14.00
CA SER A 2 -11.07 -16.47 -13.86
C SER A 2 -11.55 -16.08 -12.44
N ALA A 3 -12.50 -15.15 -12.33
CA ALA A 3 -13.07 -14.65 -11.07
C ALA A 3 -13.56 -15.77 -10.13
N ARG A 4 -13.92 -16.94 -10.68
CA ARG A 4 -14.28 -18.15 -9.93
C ARG A 4 -13.16 -18.69 -9.03
N ILE A 5 -11.91 -18.54 -9.47
CA ILE A 5 -10.73 -19.00 -8.71
C ILE A 5 -10.42 -18.03 -7.56
N ALA A 6 -10.60 -16.72 -7.77
CA ALA A 6 -10.42 -15.74 -6.70
C ALA A 6 -11.42 -15.95 -5.55
N VAL A 7 -12.70 -16.18 -5.89
CA VAL A 7 -13.75 -16.48 -4.90
C VAL A 7 -13.47 -17.77 -4.14
N SER A 8 -12.98 -18.82 -4.82
CA SER A 8 -12.64 -20.08 -4.14
C SER A 8 -11.40 -19.98 -3.24
N LEU A 9 -10.46 -19.09 -3.54
CA LEU A 9 -9.27 -18.82 -2.72
C LEU A 9 -9.60 -18.02 -1.45
N ILE A 10 -10.54 -17.08 -1.51
CA ILE A 10 -10.99 -16.30 -0.33
C ILE A 10 -11.61 -17.21 0.74
N GLY A 11 -12.28 -18.30 0.33
CA GLY A 11 -12.84 -19.30 1.26
C GLY A 11 -11.79 -20.20 1.94
N GLN A 12 -10.53 -20.23 1.47
CA GLN A 12 -9.51 -21.09 2.04
C GLN A 12 -8.80 -20.40 3.22
N ARG A 13 -8.85 -21.02 4.40
CA ARG A 13 -8.18 -20.53 5.64
C ARG A 13 -6.70 -20.21 5.47
N ARG A 14 -6.01 -20.87 4.54
CA ARG A 14 -4.58 -20.62 4.22
C ARG A 14 -4.33 -19.25 3.57
N TYR A 15 -5.33 -18.67 2.91
CA TYR A 15 -5.19 -17.39 2.20
C TYR A 15 -5.50 -16.18 3.10
N TRP A 16 -6.24 -16.40 4.20
CA TRP A 16 -6.64 -15.35 5.14
C TRP A 16 -5.48 -14.55 5.75
N PRO A 17 -4.39 -15.17 6.23
CA PRO A 17 -3.27 -14.40 6.81
C PRO A 17 -2.63 -13.46 5.80
N MET A 18 -2.48 -13.92 4.56
CA MET A 18 -1.90 -13.13 3.47
C MET A 18 -2.85 -12.02 3.02
N LEU A 19 -4.15 -12.30 2.95
CA LEU A 19 -5.17 -11.32 2.61
C LEU A 19 -5.25 -10.22 3.68
N VAL A 20 -5.30 -10.60 4.96
CA VAL A 20 -5.34 -9.65 6.08
C VAL A 20 -4.08 -8.81 6.12
N ALA A 21 -2.89 -9.40 5.98
CA ALA A 21 -1.63 -8.65 5.96
C ALA A 21 -1.58 -7.64 4.80
N GLN A 22 -2.01 -8.05 3.60
CA GLN A 22 -2.05 -7.15 2.44
C GLN A 22 -3.11 -6.05 2.58
N SER A 23 -4.30 -6.39 3.09
CA SER A 23 -5.37 -5.41 3.32
C SER A 23 -5.01 -4.41 4.41
N LEU A 24 -4.39 -4.85 5.52
CA LEU A 24 -3.92 -3.96 6.58
C LEU A 24 -2.77 -3.06 6.12
N GLY A 25 -1.83 -3.61 5.34
CA GLY A 25 -0.75 -2.81 4.74
C GLY A 25 -1.30 -1.74 3.79
N ALA A 26 -2.19 -2.12 2.87
CA ALA A 26 -2.84 -1.17 1.96
C ALA A 26 -3.70 -0.15 2.71
N PHE A 27 -4.39 -0.56 3.78
CA PHE A 27 -5.17 0.35 4.62
C PHE A 27 -4.25 1.38 5.31
N ASN A 28 -3.15 0.95 5.91
CA ASN A 28 -2.20 1.85 6.59
C ASN A 28 -1.63 2.90 5.63
N ASP A 29 -1.18 2.47 4.44
CA ASP A 29 -0.56 3.37 3.45
C ASP A 29 -1.55 4.43 2.94
N ASN A 30 -2.82 4.05 2.73
CA ASN A 30 -3.86 4.99 2.32
C ASN A 30 -4.32 5.87 3.49
N PHE A 31 -4.53 5.31 4.68
CA PHE A 31 -4.96 6.05 5.85
C PHE A 31 -3.96 7.14 6.22
N PHE A 32 -2.66 6.83 6.24
CA PHE A 32 -1.61 7.81 6.54
C PHE A 32 -1.59 8.94 5.50
N ARG A 33 -1.69 8.61 4.21
CA ARG A 33 -1.78 9.59 3.12
C ARG A 33 -2.98 10.51 3.27
N TYR A 34 -4.18 9.96 3.47
CA TYR A 34 -5.40 10.74 3.60
C TYR A 34 -5.44 11.55 4.89
N ALA A 35 -4.93 11.03 6.00
CA ALA A 35 -4.82 11.74 7.27
C ALA A 35 -3.88 12.96 7.14
N LEU A 36 -2.69 12.77 6.54
CA LEU A 36 -1.76 13.89 6.30
C LEU A 36 -2.35 14.96 5.39
N VAL A 37 -2.98 14.54 4.27
CA VAL A 37 -3.67 15.46 3.36
C VAL A 37 -4.77 16.24 4.10
N THR A 38 -5.58 15.56 4.91
CA THR A 38 -6.65 16.19 5.69
C THR A 38 -6.09 17.20 6.68
N ILE A 39 -5.03 16.88 7.41
CA ILE A 39 -4.38 17.80 8.35
C ILE A 39 -3.84 19.04 7.64
N VAL A 40 -3.14 18.85 6.51
CA VAL A 40 -2.57 19.96 5.72
C VAL A 40 -3.67 20.86 5.14
N THR A 41 -4.77 20.29 4.67
CA THR A 41 -5.89 21.05 4.11
C THR A 41 -6.70 21.77 5.20
N PHE A 42 -7.05 21.10 6.30
CA PHE A 42 -7.93 21.66 7.33
C PHE A 42 -7.24 22.64 8.29
N GLN A 43 -5.95 22.46 8.58
CA GLN A 43 -5.22 23.47 9.37
C GLN A 43 -4.81 24.70 8.54
N SER A 44 -5.16 24.75 7.24
CA SER A 44 -4.76 25.83 6.33
C SER A 44 -3.27 26.17 6.45
N VAL A 45 -2.42 25.15 6.65
CA VAL A 45 -1.00 25.37 6.82
C VAL A 45 -0.46 25.75 5.44
N SER A 46 -0.28 27.04 5.21
CA SER A 46 0.44 27.56 4.05
C SER A 46 1.93 27.20 4.20
N LEU A 47 2.28 25.96 3.90
CA LEU A 47 3.68 25.55 3.80
C LEU A 47 4.27 26.21 2.55
N PHE A 48 5.31 27.02 2.73
CA PHE A 48 6.04 27.71 1.66
C PHE A 48 5.20 28.70 0.80
N GLY A 49 4.06 29.19 1.31
CA GLY A 49 3.20 30.12 0.57
C GLY A 49 2.41 29.46 -0.58
N LEU A 50 2.37 28.13 -0.64
CA LEU A 50 1.61 27.36 -1.62
C LEU A 50 0.19 27.09 -1.11
N ASN A 51 -0.80 27.25 -1.98
CA ASN A 51 -2.20 26.90 -1.68
C ASN A 51 -2.34 25.39 -1.46
N SER A 52 -3.26 25.02 -0.56
CA SER A 52 -3.56 23.62 -0.24
C SER A 52 -3.91 22.77 -1.47
N GLU A 53 -4.49 23.36 -2.53
CA GLU A 53 -4.80 22.68 -3.80
C GLU A 53 -3.56 22.11 -4.51
N LEU A 54 -2.39 22.74 -4.39
CA LEU A 54 -1.15 22.25 -4.98
C LEU A 54 -0.37 21.34 -4.02
N LEU A 55 -0.43 21.62 -2.72
CA LEU A 55 0.25 20.82 -1.69
C LEU A 55 -0.28 19.38 -1.60
N VAL A 56 -1.59 19.18 -1.76
CA VAL A 56 -2.23 17.85 -1.68
C VAL A 56 -1.71 16.87 -2.74
N PRO A 57 -1.73 17.18 -4.06
CA PRO A 57 -1.20 16.29 -5.07
C PRO A 57 0.33 16.15 -5.01
N ILE A 58 1.07 17.19 -4.61
CA ILE A 58 2.53 17.11 -4.40
C ILE A 58 2.86 16.15 -3.26
N ALA A 59 2.17 16.25 -2.12
CA ALA A 59 2.34 15.31 -1.01
C ALA A 59 1.99 13.88 -1.45
N ALA A 60 0.84 13.69 -2.11
CA ALA A 60 0.42 12.38 -2.59
C ALA A 60 1.44 11.76 -3.57
N SER A 61 2.03 12.55 -4.47
CA SER A 61 3.05 12.10 -5.40
C SER A 61 4.40 11.89 -4.72
N ALA A 62 4.79 12.70 -3.74
CA ALA A 62 6.00 12.50 -2.94
C ALA A 62 6.00 11.16 -2.17
N PHE A 63 4.82 10.70 -1.71
CA PHE A 63 4.69 9.37 -1.10
C PHE A 63 4.56 8.24 -2.13
N THR A 64 3.91 8.48 -3.28
CA THR A 64 3.70 7.43 -4.30
C THR A 64 4.94 7.16 -5.13
N LEU A 65 5.69 8.20 -5.49
CA LEU A 65 6.80 8.13 -6.43
C LEU A 65 7.93 7.21 -5.94
N PRO A 66 8.39 7.27 -4.67
CA PRO A 66 9.42 6.36 -4.18
C PRO A 66 8.93 4.93 -4.18
N ILE A 67 7.72 4.67 -3.66
CA ILE A 67 7.14 3.32 -3.62
C ILE A 67 7.05 2.74 -5.05
N PHE A 68 6.63 3.55 -6.01
CA PHE A 68 6.55 3.17 -7.41
C PHE A 68 7.93 2.85 -8.01
N LEU A 69 8.93 3.72 -7.81
CA LEU A 69 10.29 3.52 -8.31
C LEU A 69 10.97 2.29 -7.71
N PHE A 70 10.77 2.05 -6.42
CA PHE A 70 11.31 0.89 -5.72
C PHE A 70 10.48 -0.39 -5.91
N SER A 71 9.26 -0.31 -6.47
CA SER A 71 8.38 -1.47 -6.66
C SER A 71 9.01 -2.56 -7.53
N ALA A 72 9.74 -2.17 -8.59
CA ALA A 72 10.41 -3.10 -9.49
C ALA A 72 11.58 -3.84 -8.81
N ILE A 73 12.29 -3.16 -7.90
CA ILE A 73 13.38 -3.75 -7.11
C ILE A 73 12.79 -4.68 -6.05
N ALA A 74 11.75 -4.26 -5.36
CA ALA A 74 11.01 -5.08 -4.40
C ALA A 74 10.41 -6.33 -5.06
N GLY A 75 9.87 -6.20 -6.28
CA GLY A 75 9.35 -7.31 -7.08
C GLY A 75 10.43 -8.35 -7.38
N ARG A 76 11.61 -7.92 -7.84
CA ARG A 76 12.74 -8.84 -8.08
C ARG A 76 13.22 -9.53 -6.80
N ILE A 77 13.18 -8.85 -5.65
CA ILE A 77 13.51 -9.47 -4.36
C ILE A 77 12.44 -10.49 -3.96
N ALA A 78 11.16 -10.14 -4.10
CA ALA A 78 10.03 -11.01 -3.80
C ALA A 78 9.99 -12.27 -4.68
N ASP A 79 10.48 -12.19 -5.92
CA ASP A 79 10.59 -13.35 -6.83
C ASP A 79 11.82 -14.22 -6.51
N LYS A 80 12.88 -13.63 -5.91
CA LYS A 80 14.07 -14.37 -5.49
C LYS A 80 13.87 -15.13 -4.17
N PHE A 81 12.96 -14.67 -3.31
CA PHE A 81 12.56 -15.38 -2.10
C PHE A 81 11.39 -16.32 -2.40
N ASP A 82 11.67 -17.61 -2.41
CA ASP A 82 10.70 -18.67 -2.63
C ASP A 82 9.52 -18.56 -1.65
N ARG A 83 8.37 -18.04 -2.12
CA ARG A 83 7.14 -17.83 -1.31
C ARG A 83 6.69 -19.12 -0.62
N SER A 84 7.10 -20.27 -1.15
CA SER A 84 6.95 -21.61 -0.59
C SER A 84 7.56 -21.77 0.80
N LYS A 85 8.72 -21.15 1.07
CA LYS A 85 9.40 -21.22 2.38
C LYS A 85 8.81 -20.26 3.41
N MET A 86 8.41 -19.05 3.01
CA MET A 86 7.73 -18.10 3.91
C MET A 86 6.38 -18.63 4.40
N MET A 87 5.57 -19.24 3.52
CA MET A 87 4.31 -19.88 3.94
C MET A 87 4.51 -21.09 4.86
N ARG A 88 5.71 -21.70 4.86
CA ARG A 88 6.06 -22.83 5.72
C ARG A 88 6.56 -22.39 7.10
N PHE A 89 7.09 -21.16 7.20
CA PHE A 89 7.54 -20.54 8.45
C PHE A 89 6.43 -19.79 9.18
N ALA A 90 5.40 -19.33 8.47
CA ALA A 90 4.20 -18.71 9.03
C ALA A 90 3.15 -19.74 9.54
N LYS A 91 3.57 -20.98 9.76
CA LYS A 91 2.72 -22.06 10.30
C LYS A 91 2.89 -22.15 11.80
#